data_AF-A0A2E7HPT9-F1
#
_entry.id   AF-A0A2E7HPT9-F1
#
_cell.length_a   1.000
_cell.length_b   1.000
_cell.length_c   1.000
_cell.angle_alpha   90.00
_cell.angle_beta   90.00
_cell.angle_gamma   90.00
#
_symmetry.space_group_name_H-M   'P 1'
#
loop_
_entity.id
_entity.type
_entity.pdbx_description
1 polymer ?
#
loop_
_entity_poly.entity_id
_entity_poly.type
_entity_poly.pdbx_seq_one_letter_code
_entity_poly.pdbx_strand_id
1 'polypeptide(L)'
;MLQGKCFTLDNLPIWVFKKVIETKERHHLIRLPSRIGLKVSDKRLEDCWRSIMSDFIKEYGVSDSYKRYKNEMCIALDMWYRAHAEGQKHLSAIAQLHQLQAMQALSLEGDSFEDTLASVSKGMGFRVDPMQVTVKEFYSYSKILTQDVG
;
A
#
# COMPACT_ATOMS: atom_id res chain seq x y z
N MET A 1 -6.41 11.37 -30.76
CA MET A 1 -6.20 10.18 -29.92
C MET A 1 -6.95 10.37 -28.62
N LEU A 2 -8.01 9.59 -28.38
CA LEU A 2 -8.72 9.62 -27.08
C LEU A 2 -7.82 8.92 -26.06
N GLN A 3 -7.20 9.67 -25.17
CA GLN A 3 -6.38 9.09 -24.11
C GLN A 3 -7.29 8.68 -22.96
N GLY A 4 -7.27 7.40 -22.57
CA GLY A 4 -7.98 6.94 -21.36
C GLY A 4 -7.56 7.78 -20.15
N LYS A 5 -8.50 8.14 -19.27
CA LYS A 5 -8.21 8.98 -18.10
C LYS A 5 -7.77 8.09 -16.94
N CYS A 6 -6.63 8.44 -16.35
CA CYS A 6 -6.11 7.82 -15.14
C CYS A 6 -7.01 8.17 -13.95
N PHE A 7 -7.24 7.21 -13.06
CA PHE A 7 -7.86 7.49 -11.78
C PHE A 7 -6.94 8.36 -10.90
N THR A 8 -7.54 9.11 -9.99
CA THR A 8 -6.90 9.77 -8.86
C THR A 8 -7.41 9.13 -7.57
N LEU A 9 -6.72 9.37 -6.45
CA LEU A 9 -7.13 8.82 -5.15
C LEU A 9 -8.60 9.13 -4.80
N ASP A 10 -9.07 10.33 -5.13
CA ASP A 10 -10.44 10.79 -4.86
C ASP A 10 -11.52 10.09 -5.69
N ASN A 11 -11.18 9.41 -6.79
CA ASN A 11 -12.18 8.83 -7.70
C ASN A 11 -11.90 7.36 -8.06
N LEU A 12 -10.88 6.77 -7.45
CA LEU A 12 -10.51 5.38 -7.60
C LEU A 12 -11.39 4.52 -6.69
N PRO A 13 -12.21 3.59 -7.22
CA PRO A 13 -12.95 2.66 -6.39
C PRO A 13 -12.02 1.75 -5.60
N ILE A 14 -12.34 1.48 -4.33
CA ILE A 14 -11.50 0.66 -3.47
C ILE A 14 -11.28 -0.75 -4.03
N TRP A 15 -12.28 -1.32 -4.71
CA TRP A 15 -12.14 -2.63 -5.35
C TRP A 15 -11.05 -2.63 -6.44
N VAL A 16 -10.96 -1.56 -7.23
CA VAL A 16 -9.91 -1.42 -8.26
C VAL A 16 -8.54 -1.34 -7.59
N PHE A 17 -8.42 -0.55 -6.52
CA PHE A 17 -7.18 -0.41 -5.76
C PHE A 17 -6.72 -1.75 -5.16
N LYS A 18 -7.62 -2.48 -4.51
CA LYS A 18 -7.35 -3.83 -3.99
C LYS A 18 -6.87 -4.76 -5.11
N LYS A 19 -7.61 -4.81 -6.21
CA LYS A 19 -7.30 -5.69 -7.34
C LYS A 19 -5.89 -5.42 -7.90
N VAL A 20 -5.52 -4.14 -8.06
CA VAL A 20 -4.18 -3.76 -8.54
C VAL A 20 -3.07 -4.19 -7.56
N ILE A 21 -3.32 -4.14 -6.25
CA ILE A 21 -2.36 -4.60 -5.24
C ILE A 21 -2.18 -6.13 -5.30
N GLU A 22 -3.28 -6.87 -5.40
CA GLU A 22 -3.29 -8.34 -5.40
C GLU A 22 -2.73 -8.93 -6.70
N THR A 23 -3.24 -8.50 -7.86
CA THR A 23 -2.87 -9.09 -9.15
C THR A 23 -1.63 -8.45 -9.75
N LYS A 24 -1.21 -7.28 -9.25
CA LYS A 24 -0.18 -6.42 -9.86
C LYS A 24 -0.53 -5.93 -11.27
N GLU A 25 -1.77 -6.14 -11.72
CA GLU A 25 -2.25 -5.72 -13.05
C GLU A 25 -2.77 -4.29 -13.01
N ARG A 26 -2.00 -3.36 -13.59
CA ARG A 26 -2.30 -1.91 -13.54
C ARG A 26 -3.32 -1.46 -14.58
N HIS A 27 -3.75 -2.32 -15.51
CA HIS A 27 -4.70 -1.96 -16.56
C HIS A 27 -6.04 -1.45 -16.02
N HIS A 28 -6.41 -1.85 -14.79
CA HIS A 28 -7.61 -1.36 -14.12
C HIS A 28 -7.54 0.11 -13.68
N LEU A 29 -6.36 0.75 -13.70
CA LEU A 29 -6.16 2.15 -13.31
C LEU A 29 -6.59 3.17 -14.38
N ILE A 30 -7.09 2.72 -15.52
CA ILE A 30 -7.53 3.60 -16.60
C ILE A 30 -9.00 3.38 -16.91
N ARG A 31 -9.77 4.48 -16.87
CA ARG A 31 -11.11 4.50 -17.42
C ARG A 31 -11.00 4.52 -18.94
N LEU A 32 -11.28 3.37 -19.57
CA LEU A 32 -11.40 3.29 -21.01
C LEU A 32 -12.81 3.79 -21.42
N PRO A 33 -12.93 4.78 -22.32
CA PRO A 33 -14.22 5.03 -22.96
C PRO A 33 -14.62 3.78 -23.75
N SER A 34 -15.84 3.29 -23.54
CA SER A 34 -16.33 1.92 -23.81
C SER A 34 -16.28 1.40 -25.26
N ARG A 35 -15.46 1.91 -26.18
CA ARG A 35 -15.46 1.47 -27.59
C ARG A 35 -14.11 1.43 -28.29
N ILE A 36 -12.97 1.61 -27.60
CA ILE A 36 -11.68 1.70 -28.30
C ILE A 36 -10.64 0.82 -27.60
N GLY A 37 -10.09 -0.14 -28.35
CA GLY A 37 -8.92 -0.94 -27.98
C GLY A 37 -7.68 -0.07 -27.88
N LEU A 38 -7.63 0.78 -26.86
CA LEU A 38 -6.51 1.66 -26.58
C LEU A 38 -5.36 0.85 -25.98
N LYS A 39 -4.29 0.71 -26.75
CA LYS A 39 -2.99 0.30 -26.22
C LYS A 39 -2.47 1.42 -25.33
N VAL A 40 -2.54 1.21 -24.03
CA VAL A 40 -1.89 2.09 -23.05
C VAL A 40 -0.46 1.58 -22.87
N SER A 41 0.53 2.47 -22.97
CA SER A 41 1.93 2.13 -22.66
C SER A 41 2.09 1.80 -21.18
N ASP A 42 2.89 0.78 -20.85
CA ASP A 42 3.21 0.39 -19.47
C ASP A 42 3.78 1.54 -18.64
N LYS A 43 4.62 2.38 -19.24
CA LYS A 43 5.18 3.58 -18.59
C LYS A 43 4.08 4.49 -18.02
N ARG A 44 2.99 4.68 -18.78
CA ARG A 44 1.87 5.53 -18.35
C ARG A 44 1.06 4.90 -17.22
N LEU A 45 0.90 3.57 -17.23
CA LEU A 45 0.26 2.84 -16.13
C LEU A 45 1.10 2.94 -14.85
N GLU A 46 2.42 2.85 -15.00
CA GLU A 46 3.36 3.03 -13.90
C GLU A 46 3.32 4.45 -13.34
N ASP A 47 3.36 5.47 -14.20
CA ASP A 47 3.26 6.88 -13.77
C ASP A 47 1.94 7.15 -13.04
N CYS A 48 0.83 6.61 -13.54
CA CYS A 48 -0.47 6.67 -12.89
C CYS A 48 -0.45 6.03 -11.51
N TRP A 49 0.10 4.81 -11.41
CA TRP A 49 0.19 4.10 -10.14
C TRP A 49 1.07 4.84 -9.13
N ARG A 50 2.23 5.35 -9.58
CA ARG A 50 3.14 6.15 -8.76
C ARG A 50 2.45 7.40 -8.22
N SER A 51 1.67 8.10 -9.04
CA SER A 51 0.89 9.26 -8.60
C SER A 51 -0.12 8.89 -7.51
N ILE A 52 -0.93 7.85 -7.73
CA ILE A 52 -1.93 7.38 -6.75
C ILE A 52 -1.27 6.99 -5.43
N MET A 53 -0.16 6.24 -5.49
CA MET A 53 0.56 5.82 -4.28
C MET A 53 1.23 6.99 -3.56
N SER A 54 1.73 7.98 -4.30
CA SER A 54 2.27 9.21 -3.72
C SER A 54 1.20 9.97 -2.94
N ASP A 55 0.01 10.13 -3.54
CA ASP A 55 -1.12 10.79 -2.89
C ASP A 55 -1.60 9.99 -1.66
N PHE A 56 -1.68 8.66 -1.78
CA PHE A 56 -2.05 7.77 -0.69
C PHE A 56 -1.10 7.90 0.51
N ILE A 57 0.21 7.83 0.28
CA ILE A 57 1.23 7.96 1.32
C ILE A 57 1.20 9.35 1.95
N LYS A 58 0.95 10.40 1.16
CA LYS A 58 0.85 11.76 1.68
C LYS A 58 -0.34 11.93 2.64
N GLU A 59 -1.47 11.32 2.31
CA GLU A 59 -2.72 11.44 3.09
C GLU A 59 -2.75 10.53 4.32
N TYR A 60 -2.35 9.26 4.15
CA TYR A 60 -2.51 8.21 5.17
C TYR A 60 -1.19 7.77 5.81
N GLY A 61 -0.05 8.22 5.28
CA GLY A 61 1.27 7.79 5.73
C GLY A 61 1.63 6.38 5.27
N VAL A 62 2.67 5.83 5.89
CA VAL A 62 3.09 4.44 5.73
C VAL A 62 2.69 3.62 6.94
N SER A 63 2.45 2.32 6.76
CA SER A 63 2.08 1.42 7.84
C SER A 63 3.16 1.34 8.92
N ASP A 64 2.76 1.07 10.17
CA ASP A 64 3.72 0.89 11.27
C ASP A 64 4.56 -0.37 11.10
N SER A 65 4.06 -1.39 10.40
CA SER A 65 4.85 -2.54 9.94
C SER A 65 6.00 -2.09 9.03
N TYR A 66 5.73 -1.20 8.08
CA TYR A 66 6.76 -0.66 7.19
C TYR A 66 7.74 0.24 7.93
N LYS A 67 7.29 1.06 8.89
CA LYS A 67 8.18 1.86 9.74
C LYS A 67 9.12 0.96 10.56
N ARG A 68 8.61 -0.11 11.16
CA ARG A 68 9.40 -1.11 11.90
C ARG A 68 10.40 -1.80 10.98
N TYR A 69 9.97 -2.27 9.81
CA TYR A 69 10.85 -2.83 8.79
C TYR A 69 12.01 -1.89 8.46
N LYS A 70 11.71 -0.61 8.18
CA LYS A 70 12.73 0.39 7.86
C LYS A 70 13.72 0.59 9.01
N ASN A 71 13.23 0.67 10.24
CA ASN A 71 14.08 0.83 11.42
C ASN A 71 15.04 -0.35 11.59
N GLU A 72 14.52 -1.58 11.54
CA GLU A 72 15.33 -2.80 11.66
C GLU A 72 16.35 -2.92 10.53
N MET A 73 15.98 -2.55 9.29
CA MET A 73 16.94 -2.51 8.18
C MET A 73 18.03 -1.46 8.35
N CYS A 74 17.72 -0.28 8.90
CA CYS A 74 18.74 0.73 9.18
C CYS A 74 19.75 0.22 10.23
N ILE A 75 19.28 -0.46 11.28
CA ILE A 75 20.13 -1.07 12.30
C ILE A 75 21.00 -2.17 11.66
N ALA A 76 20.40 -3.05 10.86
CA ALA A 76 21.11 -4.11 10.15
C ALA A 76 22.25 -3.55 9.28
N LEU A 77 21.97 -2.48 8.52
CA LEU A 77 22.95 -1.84 7.64
C LEU A 77 24.10 -1.19 8.41
N ASP A 78 23.81 -0.50 9.52
CA ASP A 78 24.86 0.09 10.39
C ASP A 78 25.78 -1.00 10.96
N MET A 79 25.19 -2.08 11.47
CA MET A 79 25.96 -3.21 11.99
C MET A 79 26.79 -3.91 10.90
N TRP A 80 26.23 -4.04 9.69
CA TRP A 80 26.94 -4.61 8.55
C TRP A 80 28.11 -3.74 8.13
N TYR A 81 27.93 -2.41 8.11
CA TYR A 81 28.99 -1.45 7.87
C TYR A 81 30.12 -1.60 8.91
N ARG A 82 29.81 -1.57 10.22
CA ARG A 82 30.82 -1.73 11.28
C ARG A 82 31.54 -3.07 11.21
N ALA A 83 30.84 -4.15 10.84
CA ALA A 83 31.45 -5.46 10.70
C ALA A 83 32.55 -5.49 9.62
N HIS A 84 32.33 -4.78 8.50
CA HIS A 84 33.21 -4.83 7.33
C HIS A 84 34.22 -3.68 7.27
N ALA A 85 33.80 -2.45 7.58
CA ALA A 85 34.65 -1.27 7.54
C ALA A 85 35.54 -1.15 8.79
N GLU A 86 35.03 -1.52 9.96
CA GLU A 86 35.75 -1.39 11.24
C GLU A 86 36.30 -2.73 11.75
N GLY A 87 36.07 -3.83 11.02
CA GLY A 87 36.59 -5.16 11.34
C GLY A 87 35.87 -5.87 12.50
N GLN A 88 34.71 -5.39 12.93
CA GLN A 88 33.93 -5.96 14.04
C GLN A 88 33.12 -7.20 13.60
N LYS A 89 33.79 -8.30 13.25
CA LYS A 89 33.17 -9.47 12.59
C LYS A 89 31.93 -10.05 13.29
N HIS A 90 31.87 -10.00 14.62
CA HIS A 90 30.73 -10.50 15.40
C HIS A 90 29.41 -9.76 15.07
N LEU A 91 29.48 -8.50 14.66
CA LEU A 91 28.32 -7.71 14.26
C LEU A 91 27.67 -8.23 12.97
N SER A 92 28.38 -9.01 12.15
CA SER A 92 27.79 -9.59 10.94
C SER A 92 26.64 -10.55 11.26
N ALA A 93 26.74 -11.32 12.36
CA ALA A 93 25.67 -12.21 12.78
C ALA A 93 24.47 -11.41 13.31
N ILE A 94 24.73 -10.33 14.05
CA ILE A 94 23.68 -9.45 14.60
C ILE A 94 22.94 -8.71 13.46
N ALA A 95 23.68 -8.25 12.45
CA ALA A 95 23.09 -7.65 11.24
C ALA A 95 22.11 -8.60 10.54
N GLN A 96 22.46 -9.89 10.43
CA GLN A 96 21.57 -10.91 9.85
C GLN A 96 20.30 -11.12 10.69
N LEU A 97 20.41 -11.10 12.02
CA LEU A 97 19.24 -11.20 12.91
C LEU A 97 18.29 -10.02 12.72
N HIS A 98 18.80 -8.79 12.66
CA HIS A 98 17.97 -7.61 12.39
C HIS A 98 17.35 -7.63 11.00
N GLN A 99 18.06 -8.15 9.99
CA GLN A 99 17.49 -8.33 8.66
C GLN A 99 16.30 -9.32 8.67
N LEU A 100 16.42 -10.43 9.40
CA LEU A 100 15.32 -11.38 9.58
C LEU A 100 14.12 -10.75 10.32
N GLN A 101 14.38 -9.99 11.39
CA GLN A 101 13.35 -9.26 12.13
C GLN A 101 12.64 -8.22 11.25
N ALA A 102 13.39 -7.52 10.41
CA ALA A 102 12.82 -6.60 9.43
C ALA A 102 11.85 -7.35 8.51
N MET A 103 12.27 -8.47 7.92
CA MET A 103 11.40 -9.26 7.02
C MET A 103 10.14 -9.75 7.74
N GLN A 104 10.25 -10.18 9.00
CA GLN A 104 9.10 -10.58 9.80
C GLN A 104 8.13 -9.42 10.06
N ALA A 105 8.63 -8.19 10.21
CA ALA A 105 7.77 -7.01 10.39
C ALA A 105 6.87 -6.74 9.17
N LEU A 106 7.25 -7.20 7.97
CA LEU A 106 6.41 -7.14 6.77
C LEU A 106 5.42 -8.31 6.65
N SER A 107 5.70 -9.43 7.34
CA SER A 107 4.89 -10.66 7.27
C SER A 107 3.71 -10.69 8.25
N LEU A 108 3.52 -9.66 9.07
CA LEU A 108 2.32 -9.53 9.90
C LEU A 108 1.12 -9.29 9.00
N GLU A 109 0.38 -10.37 8.74
CA GLU A 109 -0.88 -10.44 8.01
C GLU A 109 -1.80 -9.31 8.47
N GLY A 110 -2.18 -8.44 7.53
CA GLY A 110 -3.32 -7.56 7.75
C GLY A 110 -4.61 -8.40 7.73
N ASP A 111 -5.64 -7.95 8.44
CA ASP A 111 -6.98 -8.52 8.32
C ASP A 111 -7.38 -8.63 6.85
N SER A 112 -8.15 -9.66 6.51
CA SER A 112 -8.63 -9.78 5.14
C SER A 112 -9.40 -8.52 4.76
N PHE A 113 -9.32 -8.10 3.50
CA PHE A 113 -10.06 -6.91 3.07
C PHE A 113 -11.56 -7.09 3.29
N GLU A 114 -12.07 -8.31 3.17
CA GLU A 114 -13.43 -8.70 3.48
C GLU A 114 -13.76 -8.40 4.96
N ASP A 115 -12.88 -8.75 5.89
CA ASP A 115 -13.04 -8.46 7.32
C ASP A 115 -12.97 -6.96 7.60
N THR A 116 -12.06 -6.25 6.92
CA THR A 116 -11.96 -4.79 7.02
C THR A 116 -13.23 -4.12 6.49
N LEU A 117 -13.74 -4.55 5.34
CA LEU A 117 -14.97 -4.04 4.73
C LEU A 117 -16.20 -4.32 5.60
N ALA A 118 -16.28 -5.52 6.20
CA ALA A 118 -17.34 -5.87 7.13
C ALA A 118 -17.28 -4.99 8.39
N SER A 119 -16.08 -4.76 8.93
CA SER A 119 -15.86 -3.91 10.10
C SER A 119 -16.25 -2.46 9.83
N VAL A 120 -15.83 -1.92 8.67
CA VAL A 120 -16.23 -0.57 8.23
C VAL A 120 -17.74 -0.47 8.01
N SER A 121 -18.35 -1.45 7.34
CA SER A 121 -19.80 -1.46 7.11
C SER A 121 -20.59 -1.51 8.42
N LYS A 122 -20.12 -2.33 9.38
CA LYS A 122 -20.72 -2.43 10.71
C LYS A 122 -20.59 -1.10 11.47
N GLY A 123 -19.41 -0.49 11.46
CA GLY A 123 -19.16 0.78 12.16
C GLY A 123 -19.95 1.95 11.60
N MET A 124 -20.13 2.00 10.27
CA MET A 124 -20.90 3.05 9.60
C MET A 124 -22.42 2.85 9.67
N GLY A 125 -22.90 1.66 10.04
CA GLY A 125 -24.33 1.34 10.12
C GLY A 125 -25.01 1.06 8.77
N PHE A 126 -24.23 0.91 7.69
CA PHE A 126 -24.74 0.53 6.36
C PHE A 126 -23.72 -0.31 5.60
N ARG A 127 -24.20 -1.11 4.64
CA ARG A 127 -23.32 -1.93 3.79
C ARG A 127 -22.56 -1.04 2.81
N VAL A 128 -21.24 -1.04 2.91
CA VAL A 128 -20.37 -0.35 1.95
C VAL A 128 -20.25 -1.16 0.66
N ASP A 129 -20.50 -0.53 -0.48
CA ASP A 129 -20.27 -1.14 -1.80
C ASP A 129 -18.84 -0.83 -2.28
N PRO A 130 -17.94 -1.83 -2.36
CA PRO A 130 -16.54 -1.63 -2.75
C PRO A 130 -16.35 -1.21 -4.22
N MET A 131 -17.38 -1.36 -5.06
CA MET A 131 -17.34 -0.90 -6.45
C MET A 131 -17.66 0.59 -6.59
N GLN A 132 -18.31 1.18 -5.59
CA GLN A 132 -18.74 2.58 -5.61
C GLN A 132 -17.91 3.45 -4.67
N VAL A 133 -17.57 2.94 -3.49
CA VAL A 133 -16.78 3.71 -2.51
C VAL A 133 -15.37 3.93 -3.02
N THR A 134 -14.91 5.16 -2.91
CA THR A 134 -13.55 5.54 -3.31
C THR A 134 -12.53 5.08 -2.28
N VAL A 135 -11.26 4.95 -2.68
CA VAL A 135 -10.16 4.68 -1.75
C VAL A 135 -10.15 5.70 -0.62
N LYS A 136 -10.34 6.98 -0.97
CA LYS A 136 -10.35 8.05 0.01
C LYS A 136 -11.44 7.87 1.07
N GLU A 137 -12.68 7.68 0.63
CA GLU A 137 -13.82 7.49 1.55
C GLU A 137 -13.62 6.26 2.43
N PHE A 138 -13.19 5.13 1.85
CA PHE A 138 -13.00 3.89 2.58
C PHE A 138 -11.97 4.01 3.70
N TYR A 139 -10.78 4.56 3.40
CA TYR A 139 -9.74 4.73 4.41
C TYR A 139 -10.06 5.86 5.41
N SER A 140 -10.84 6.87 5.02
CA SER A 140 -11.37 7.86 5.95
C SER A 140 -12.34 7.23 6.96
N TYR A 141 -13.24 6.34 6.54
CA TYR A 141 -14.12 5.61 7.46
C TYR A 141 -13.32 4.71 8.41
N SER A 142 -12.35 3.97 7.88
CA SER A 142 -11.46 3.14 8.70
C SER A 142 -10.70 3.97 9.76
N LYS A 143 -10.24 5.16 9.40
CA LYS A 143 -9.57 6.09 10.34
C LYS A 143 -10.49 6.59 11.44
N ILE A 144 -11.74 6.94 11.12
CA ILE A 144 -12.73 7.38 12.12
C ILE A 144 -12.99 6.25 13.13
N LEU A 145 -13.24 5.04 12.62
CA LEU A 145 -13.55 3.88 13.46
C LEU A 145 -12.38 3.42 14.33
N THR A 146 -11.14 3.67 13.92
CA THR A 146 -9.95 3.38 14.75
C THR A 146 -9.69 4.46 15.80
N GLN A 147 -10.21 5.67 15.63
CA GLN A 147 -10.12 6.76 16.61
C GLN A 147 -11.19 6.66 17.70
N ASP A 148 -12.38 6.16 17.36
CA ASP A 148 -13.50 6.00 18.32
C ASP A 148 -13.33 4.80 19.29
N VAL A 149 -12.30 3.98 19.11
CA VAL A 149 -12.00 2.79 19.95
C VAL A 149 -10.84 3.06 20.93
N GLY A 150 -10.33 4.30 20.99
CA GLY A 150 -9.32 4.75 21.96
C GLY A 150 -9.91 5.55 23.11
#